data_AF-A0A8I1DT51-F1
#
_entry.id   AF-A0A8I1DT51-F1
#
_cell.length_a   1.000
_cell.length_b   1.000
_cell.length_c   1.000
_cell.angle_alpha   90.00
_cell.angle_beta   90.00
_cell.angle_gamma   90.00
#
_symmetry.space_group_name_H-M   'P 1'
#
loop_
_entity.id
_entity.type
_entity.pdbx_description
1 polymer ?
#
loop_
_entity_poly.entity_id
_entity_poly.type
_entity_poly.pdbx_seq_one_letter_code
_entity_poly.pdbx_strand_id
1 'polypeptide(L)'
;PAPFAEVLHNVELLRLNFGVLVLHATQTALFLVVPRLLVDGGLPVAAHWKVYLPVMGLAFVMMVPAIIVAEKRGKMKPVLLGGILAILIGQLLLGSAPHTILIVAAILFVYFLGFNILEASQPSLVSKLAPGSRKGAATGVYNTTQSIGLALGGIVGGWLLK
;
A
#
# COMPACT_ATOMS: atom_id res chain seq x y z
N PRO A 1 -26.74 3.18 23.60
CA PRO A 1 -25.44 3.11 22.89
C PRO A 1 -25.36 1.82 22.06
N ALA A 2 -25.16 1.91 20.74
CA ALA A 2 -24.79 0.71 19.96
C ALA A 2 -23.52 0.09 20.58
N PRO A 3 -23.11 -1.17 20.38
CA PRO A 3 -21.93 -1.76 21.05
C PRO A 3 -20.63 -1.58 20.25
N PHE A 4 -19.45 -1.42 20.87
CA PHE A 4 -18.12 -1.34 20.19
C PHE A 4 -17.89 -2.52 19.24
N ALA A 5 -18.50 -3.67 19.56
CA ALA A 5 -18.59 -4.86 18.74
C ALA A 5 -19.11 -4.57 17.31
N GLU A 6 -19.95 -3.55 17.11
CA GLU A 6 -20.47 -3.16 15.80
C GLU A 6 -19.35 -2.72 14.83
N VAL A 7 -18.30 -2.07 15.33
CA VAL A 7 -17.11 -1.71 14.53
C VAL A 7 -16.30 -2.97 14.18
N LEU A 8 -16.19 -3.90 15.13
CA LEU A 8 -15.43 -5.14 14.97
C LEU A 8 -16.12 -6.17 14.06
N HIS A 9 -17.45 -6.14 13.95
CA HIS A 9 -18.23 -7.05 13.12
C HIS A 9 -18.67 -6.44 11.78
N ASN A 10 -18.40 -5.16 11.54
CA ASN A 10 -18.71 -4.53 10.26
C ASN A 10 -17.78 -5.09 9.17
N VAL A 11 -18.36 -5.85 8.24
CA VAL A 11 -17.63 -6.54 7.16
C VAL A 11 -16.86 -5.57 6.26
N GLU A 12 -17.38 -4.36 6.02
CA GLU A 12 -16.71 -3.38 5.18
C GLU A 12 -15.49 -2.78 5.89
N LEU A 13 -15.61 -2.48 7.19
CA LEU A 13 -14.48 -2.04 7.99
C LEU A 13 -13.42 -3.13 8.15
N LEU A 14 -13.83 -4.39 8.33
CA LEU A 14 -12.90 -5.53 8.37
C LEU A 14 -12.12 -5.69 7.07
N ARG A 15 -12.76 -5.49 5.91
CA ARG A 15 -12.08 -5.50 4.60
C ARG A 15 -11.03 -4.40 4.49
N LEU A 16 -11.34 -3.20 4.98
CA LEU A 16 -10.39 -2.08 5.00
C LEU A 16 -9.25 -2.31 6.00
N ASN A 17 -9.55 -2.85 7.17
CA ASN A 17 -8.53 -3.24 8.16
C ASN A 17 -7.58 -4.30 7.58
N PHE A 18 -8.10 -5.33 6.92
CA PHE A 18 -7.25 -6.30 6.23
C PHE A 18 -6.44 -5.66 5.10
N GLY A 19 -7.07 -4.76 4.33
CA GLY A 19 -6.43 -4.00 3.27
C GLY A 19 -5.20 -3.23 3.76
N VAL A 20 -5.33 -2.43 4.83
CA VAL A 20 -4.23 -1.64 5.37
C VAL A 20 -3.15 -2.50 6.00
N LEU A 21 -3.53 -3.61 6.64
CA LEU A 21 -2.58 -4.59 7.19
C LEU A 21 -1.66 -5.11 6.10
N VAL A 22 -2.24 -5.64 5.02
CA VAL A 22 -1.47 -6.22 3.91
C VAL A 22 -0.66 -5.15 3.22
N LEU A 23 -1.25 -3.99 2.96
CA LEU A 23 -0.59 -2.86 2.29
C LEU A 23 0.70 -2.45 3.00
N HIS A 24 0.65 -2.33 4.33
CA HIS A 24 1.81 -1.96 5.13
C HIS A 24 2.79 -3.12 5.36
N ALA A 25 2.29 -4.35 5.47
CA ALA A 25 3.16 -5.52 5.54
C ALA A 25 4.02 -5.67 4.27
N THR A 26 3.40 -5.57 3.09
CA THR A 26 4.13 -5.65 1.82
C THR A 26 5.04 -4.45 1.60
N GLN A 27 4.64 -3.26 2.03
CA GLN A 27 5.50 -2.07 1.94
C GLN A 27 6.76 -2.24 2.79
N THR A 28 6.62 -2.63 4.06
CA THR A 28 7.77 -2.82 4.95
C THR A 28 8.70 -3.90 4.40
N ALA A 29 8.15 -5.04 3.94
CA ALA A 29 8.95 -6.10 3.32
C ALA A 29 9.70 -5.60 2.07
N LEU A 30 9.03 -4.83 1.21
CA LEU A 30 9.62 -4.24 0.02
C LEU A 30 10.79 -3.31 0.37
N PHE A 31 10.67 -2.47 1.39
CA PHE A 31 11.75 -1.58 1.83
C PHE A 31 12.94 -2.31 2.45
N LEU A 32 12.78 -3.56 2.87
CA LEU A 32 13.91 -4.40 3.30
C LEU A 32 14.61 -5.07 2.12
N VAL A 33 13.87 -5.51 1.10
CA VAL A 33 14.39 -6.28 -0.04
C VAL A 33 14.99 -5.40 -1.13
N VAL A 34 14.27 -4.36 -1.56
CA VAL A 34 14.62 -3.55 -2.74
C VAL A 34 15.99 -2.85 -2.62
N PRO A 35 16.41 -2.32 -1.46
CA PRO A 35 17.74 -1.73 -1.35
C PRO A 35 18.87 -2.71 -1.69
N ARG A 36 18.71 -4.01 -1.39
CA ARG A 36 19.68 -5.05 -1.75
C ARG A 36 19.70 -5.29 -3.24
N LEU A 37 18.52 -5.45 -3.86
CA LEU A 37 18.38 -5.63 -5.30
C LEU A 37 19.02 -4.49 -6.11
N LEU A 38 18.89 -3.25 -5.64
CA LEU A 38 19.52 -2.10 -6.28
C LEU A 38 21.05 -2.11 -6.12
N VAL A 39 21.56 -2.49 -4.94
CA VAL A 39 23.00 -2.63 -4.69
C VAL A 39 23.60 -3.76 -5.54
N ASP A 40 22.93 -4.91 -5.62
CA ASP A 40 23.34 -6.05 -6.45
C ASP A 40 23.31 -5.68 -7.95
N GLY A 41 22.40 -4.79 -8.34
CA GLY A 41 22.35 -4.17 -9.66
C GLY A 41 23.41 -3.08 -9.91
N GLY A 42 24.29 -2.81 -8.96
CA GLY A 42 25.39 -1.84 -9.07
C GLY A 42 25.05 -0.40 -8.64
N LEU A 43 23.88 -0.16 -8.07
CA LEU A 43 23.49 1.17 -7.56
C LEU A 43 23.81 1.27 -6.06
N PRO A 44 24.78 2.09 -5.64
CA PRO A 44 25.08 2.23 -4.21
C PRO A 44 23.92 2.92 -3.48
N VAL A 45 23.78 2.64 -2.18
CA VAL A 45 22.69 3.19 -1.33
C VAL A 45 22.58 4.72 -1.42
N ALA A 46 23.71 5.43 -1.50
CA ALA A 46 23.74 6.88 -1.66
C ALA A 46 23.10 7.39 -2.97
N ALA A 47 22.92 6.52 -3.95
CA ALA A 47 22.30 6.81 -5.24
C ALA A 47 20.86 6.29 -5.35
N HIS A 48 20.32 5.59 -4.34
CA HIS A 48 18.95 5.03 -4.37
C HIS A 48 17.87 6.08 -4.59
N TRP A 49 18.10 7.32 -4.15
CA TRP A 49 17.18 8.43 -4.39
C TRP A 49 16.91 8.66 -5.89
N LYS A 50 17.87 8.34 -6.77
CA LYS A 50 17.71 8.46 -8.22
C LYS A 50 16.65 7.51 -8.78
N VAL A 51 16.33 6.43 -8.05
CA VAL A 51 15.24 5.50 -8.37
C VAL A 51 13.99 5.88 -7.59
N TYR A 52 14.08 5.97 -6.26
CA TYR A 52 12.91 6.19 -5.41
C TYR A 52 12.22 7.53 -5.68
N LEU A 53 12.97 8.63 -5.83
CA LEU A 53 12.36 9.95 -5.97
C LEU A 53 11.57 10.09 -7.28
N PRO A 54 12.11 9.75 -8.47
CA PRO A 54 11.32 9.81 -9.71
C PRO A 54 10.14 8.85 -9.69
N VAL A 55 10.34 7.63 -9.19
CA VAL A 55 9.27 6.61 -9.14
C VAL A 55 8.12 7.05 -8.24
N MET A 56 8.42 7.45 -7.00
CA MET A 56 7.40 7.90 -6.06
C MET A 56 6.73 9.19 -6.54
N GLY A 57 7.51 10.13 -7.10
CA GLY A 57 6.98 11.38 -7.65
C GLY A 57 6.02 11.15 -8.82
N LEU A 58 6.41 10.33 -9.80
CA LEU A 58 5.55 9.99 -10.93
C LEU A 58 4.30 9.22 -10.48
N ALA A 59 4.45 8.24 -9.57
CA ALA A 59 3.32 7.49 -9.04
C ALA A 59 2.32 8.41 -8.32
N PHE A 60 2.82 9.36 -7.51
CA PHE A 60 1.99 10.35 -6.85
C PHE A 60 1.28 11.28 -7.85
N VAL A 61 1.99 11.81 -8.85
CA VAL A 61 1.37 12.67 -9.87
C VAL A 61 0.29 11.91 -10.65
N MET A 62 0.52 10.63 -10.96
CA MET A 62 -0.43 9.78 -11.71
C MET A 62 -1.63 9.33 -10.87
N MET A 63 -1.49 9.17 -9.55
CA MET A 63 -2.62 8.77 -8.70
C MET A 63 -3.68 9.88 -8.62
N VAL A 64 -3.27 11.15 -8.63
CA VAL A 64 -4.15 12.30 -8.42
C VAL A 64 -5.28 12.37 -9.45
N PRO A 65 -5.01 12.36 -10.77
CA PRO A 65 -6.09 12.36 -11.77
C PRO A 65 -6.91 11.07 -11.71
N ALA A 66 -6.30 9.93 -11.39
CA ALA A 66 -7.02 8.66 -11.24
C ALA A 66 -8.08 8.74 -10.13
N ILE A 67 -7.73 9.29 -8.96
CA ILE A 67 -8.66 9.50 -7.84
C ILE A 67 -9.72 10.55 -8.20
N ILE A 68 -9.33 11.71 -8.74
CA ILE A 68 -10.28 12.79 -9.09
C ILE A 68 -11.35 12.28 -10.09
N VAL A 69 -10.92 11.59 -11.14
CA VAL A 69 -11.86 11.04 -12.15
C VAL A 69 -12.75 9.96 -11.54
N ALA A 70 -12.20 9.12 -10.66
CA ALA A 70 -12.95 8.07 -9.98
C ALA A 70 -14.02 8.64 -9.05
N GLU A 71 -13.69 9.67 -8.26
CA GLU A 71 -14.66 10.35 -7.40
C GLU A 71 -15.74 11.05 -8.23
N LYS A 72 -15.35 11.84 -9.25
CA LYS A 72 -16.30 12.57 -10.10
C LYS A 72 -17.28 11.64 -10.84
N ARG A 73 -16.84 10.43 -11.20
CA ARG A 73 -17.66 9.44 -11.92
C ARG A 73 -18.32 8.41 -11.01
N GLY A 74 -18.13 8.47 -9.70
CA GLY A 74 -18.63 7.46 -8.76
C GLY A 74 -18.01 6.06 -8.97
N LYS A 75 -16.81 5.98 -9.54
CA LYS A 75 -16.10 4.74 -9.91
C LYS A 75 -14.90 4.43 -9.01
N MET A 76 -14.99 4.76 -7.71
CA MET A 76 -13.92 4.46 -6.75
C MET A 76 -13.60 2.97 -6.64
N LYS A 77 -14.62 2.10 -6.62
CA LYS A 77 -14.43 0.64 -6.48
C LYS A 77 -13.52 0.06 -7.59
N PRO A 78 -13.74 0.32 -8.90
CA PRO A 78 -12.81 -0.07 -9.95
C PRO A 78 -11.37 0.42 -9.75
N VAL A 79 -11.18 1.67 -9.29
CA VAL A 79 -9.84 2.23 -9.08
C VAL A 79 -9.12 1.57 -7.89
N LEU A 80 -9.84 1.27 -6.81
CA LEU A 80 -9.28 0.51 -5.69
C LEU A 80 -8.88 -0.91 -6.12
N LEU A 81 -9.74 -1.60 -6.88
CA LEU A 81 -9.43 -2.93 -7.43
C LEU A 81 -8.23 -2.87 -8.39
N GLY A 82 -8.13 -1.83 -9.21
CA GLY A 82 -6.96 -1.56 -10.04
C GLY A 82 -5.69 -1.35 -9.23
N GLY A 83 -5.77 -0.63 -8.11
CA GLY A 83 -4.65 -0.45 -7.18
C GLY A 83 -4.20 -1.76 -6.54
N ILE A 84 -5.14 -2.60 -6.08
CA ILE A 84 -4.85 -3.95 -5.55
C ILE A 84 -4.16 -4.80 -6.62
N LEU A 85 -4.67 -4.79 -7.86
CA LEU A 85 -4.07 -5.52 -8.97
C LEU A 85 -2.67 -5.02 -9.29
N ALA A 86 -2.44 -3.70 -9.27
CA ALA A 86 -1.12 -3.12 -9.52
C ALA A 86 -0.10 -3.54 -8.43
N ILE A 87 -0.50 -3.57 -7.16
CA ILE A 87 0.34 -4.08 -6.07
C ILE A 87 0.66 -5.55 -6.28
N LEU A 88 -0.35 -6.38 -6.59
CA LEU A 88 -0.17 -7.80 -6.82
C LEU A 88 0.79 -8.06 -7.99
N ILE A 89 0.61 -7.36 -9.11
CA ILE A 89 1.52 -7.42 -10.26
C ILE A 89 2.93 -7.00 -9.86
N GLY A 90 3.07 -5.89 -9.12
CA GLY A 90 4.37 -5.43 -8.64
C GLY A 90 5.08 -6.47 -7.79
N GLN A 91 4.38 -7.13 -6.87
CA GLN A 91 4.94 -8.19 -6.02
C GLN A 91 5.34 -9.43 -6.83
N LEU A 92 4.48 -9.89 -7.74
CA LEU A 92 4.77 -11.05 -8.59
C LEU A 92 5.95 -10.80 -9.53
N LEU A 93 6.02 -9.61 -10.14
CA LEU A 93 7.15 -9.23 -10.98
C LEU A 93 8.43 -9.08 -10.18
N LEU A 94 8.38 -8.55 -8.96
CA LEU A 94 9.56 -8.47 -8.10
C LEU A 94 10.11 -9.87 -7.76
N GLY A 95 9.26 -10.89 -7.64
CA GLY A 95 9.68 -12.26 -7.36
C GLY A 95 10.13 -13.08 -8.58
N SER A 96 9.86 -12.62 -9.80
CA SER A 96 10.06 -13.44 -11.02
C SER A 96 10.85 -12.76 -12.14
N ALA A 97 10.90 -11.42 -12.18
CA ALA A 97 11.56 -10.67 -13.24
C ALA A 97 13.07 -10.50 -12.98
N PRO A 98 13.88 -10.25 -14.03
CA PRO A 98 15.29 -9.92 -13.86
C PRO A 98 15.49 -8.61 -13.09
N HIS A 99 16.42 -8.61 -12.13
CA HIS A 99 16.66 -7.50 -11.21
C HIS A 99 17.59 -6.40 -11.77
N THR A 100 17.35 -5.95 -13.00
CA THR A 100 18.06 -4.75 -13.51
C THR A 100 17.45 -3.48 -12.89
N ILE A 101 18.25 -2.42 -12.74
CA ILE A 101 17.80 -1.16 -12.15
C ILE A 101 16.53 -0.62 -12.83
N LEU A 102 16.47 -0.68 -14.17
CA LEU A 102 15.32 -0.20 -14.94
C LEU A 102 14.06 -1.03 -14.68
N ILE A 103 14.19 -2.36 -14.66
CA ILE A 103 13.06 -3.26 -14.39
C ILE A 103 12.56 -3.06 -12.96
N VAL A 104 13.46 -2.99 -11.97
CA VAL A 104 13.11 -2.70 -10.58
C VAL A 104 12.40 -1.36 -10.48
N ALA A 105 12.89 -0.30 -11.13
CA ALA A 105 12.24 1.00 -11.15
C ALA A 105 10.81 0.96 -11.74
N ALA A 106 10.61 0.22 -12.84
CA ALA A 106 9.29 0.03 -13.45
C ALA A 106 8.33 -0.76 -12.54
N ILE A 107 8.82 -1.82 -11.89
CA ILE A 107 8.05 -2.61 -10.92
C ILE A 107 7.64 -1.74 -9.73
N LEU A 108 8.59 -0.97 -9.18
CA LEU A 108 8.32 -0.04 -8.09
C LEU A 108 7.30 1.02 -8.48
N PHE A 109 7.34 1.53 -9.71
CA PHE A 109 6.34 2.48 -10.19
C PHE A 109 4.93 1.90 -10.20
N VAL A 110 4.77 0.68 -10.72
CA VAL A 110 3.46 0.00 -10.70
C VAL A 110 2.99 -0.26 -9.26
N TYR A 111 3.90 -0.74 -8.39
CA TYR A 111 3.61 -0.97 -6.98
C TYR A 111 3.17 0.33 -6.27
N PHE A 112 3.97 1.39 -6.38
CA PHE A 112 3.70 2.66 -5.68
C PHE A 112 2.47 3.38 -6.23
N LEU A 113 2.16 3.23 -7.52
CA LEU A 113 0.91 3.76 -8.06
C LEU A 113 -0.31 3.11 -7.38
N GLY A 114 -0.33 1.78 -7.29
CA GLY A 114 -1.39 1.06 -6.59
C GLY A 114 -1.42 1.35 -5.09
N PHE A 115 -0.24 1.35 -4.47
CA PHE A 115 -0.07 1.68 -3.05
C PHE A 115 -0.62 3.06 -2.72
N ASN A 116 -0.20 4.10 -3.45
CA ASN A 116 -0.59 5.47 -3.13
C ASN A 116 -2.10 5.68 -3.34
N ILE A 117 -2.71 5.05 -4.35
CA ILE A 117 -4.17 5.07 -4.55
C ILE A 117 -4.89 4.49 -3.33
N LEU A 118 -4.46 3.32 -2.87
CA LEU A 118 -5.08 2.64 -1.74
C LEU A 118 -4.83 3.39 -0.42
N GLU A 119 -3.61 3.84 -0.18
CA GLU A 119 -3.21 4.56 1.03
C GLU A 119 -3.98 5.88 1.18
N ALA A 120 -4.16 6.62 0.10
CA ALA A 120 -4.94 7.86 0.13
C ALA A 120 -6.45 7.60 0.31
N SER A 121 -6.96 6.47 -0.20
CA SER A 121 -8.41 6.22 -0.24
C SER A 121 -8.94 5.47 0.98
N GLN A 122 -8.18 4.56 1.57
CA GLN A 122 -8.65 3.69 2.67
C GLN A 122 -9.04 4.47 3.93
N PRO A 123 -8.23 5.42 4.46
CA PRO A 123 -8.60 6.20 5.65
C PRO A 123 -9.89 7.01 5.45
N SER A 124 -10.07 7.56 4.24
CA SER A 124 -11.29 8.28 3.84
C SER A 124 -12.51 7.36 3.87
N LEU A 125 -12.40 6.13 3.36
CA LEU A 125 -13.47 5.13 3.39
C LEU A 125 -13.79 4.66 4.81
N VAL A 126 -12.78 4.45 5.65
CA VAL A 126 -13.01 4.11 7.07
C VAL A 126 -13.83 5.19 7.76
N SER A 127 -13.48 6.46 7.56
CA SER A 127 -14.22 7.60 8.13
C SER A 127 -15.66 7.71 7.60
N LYS A 128 -15.88 7.38 6.31
CA LYS A 128 -17.20 7.39 5.67
C LYS A 128 -18.09 6.22 6.10
N LEU A 129 -17.52 5.03 6.33
CA LEU A 129 -18.25 3.80 6.67
C LEU A 129 -18.40 3.58 8.18
N ALA A 130 -17.69 4.35 9.00
CA ALA A 130 -17.79 4.27 10.46
C ALA A 130 -19.21 4.61 10.96
N PRO A 131 -19.80 3.80 11.87
CA PRO A 131 -21.15 4.06 12.39
C PRO A 131 -21.20 5.34 13.23
N GLY A 132 -22.02 6.31 12.81
CA GLY A 132 -22.42 7.49 13.60
C GLY A 132 -21.30 8.14 14.42
N SER A 133 -21.43 8.11 15.75
CA SER A 133 -20.52 8.74 16.72
C SER A 133 -19.20 7.99 16.95
N ARG A 134 -18.91 6.91 16.23
CA ARG A 134 -17.75 6.03 16.47
C ARG A 134 -16.61 6.12 15.48
N LYS A 135 -16.53 7.21 14.74
CA LYS A 135 -15.39 7.48 13.83
C LYS A 135 -14.05 7.24 14.52
N GLY A 136 -13.88 7.73 15.75
CA GLY A 136 -12.65 7.53 16.52
C GLY A 136 -12.30 6.05 16.80
N ALA A 137 -13.30 5.20 17.09
CA ALA A 137 -13.07 3.78 17.32
C ALA A 137 -12.69 3.05 16.02
N ALA A 138 -13.37 3.36 14.90
CA ALA A 138 -13.05 2.78 13.59
C ALA A 138 -11.65 3.19 13.13
N THR A 139 -11.29 4.47 13.23
CA THR A 139 -9.95 4.96 12.90
C THR A 139 -8.89 4.39 13.84
N GLY A 140 -9.22 4.19 15.13
CA GLY A 140 -8.34 3.54 16.10
C GLY A 140 -8.00 2.11 15.70
N VAL A 141 -9.01 1.27 15.43
CA VAL A 141 -8.81 -0.12 14.98
C VAL A 141 -8.02 -0.16 13.67
N TYR A 142 -8.31 0.73 12.73
CA TYR A 142 -7.57 0.86 11.47
C TYR A 142 -6.08 1.16 11.70
N ASN A 143 -5.75 2.16 12.51
CA ASN A 143 -4.37 2.55 12.82
C ASN A 143 -3.60 1.47 13.59
N THR A 144 -4.26 0.76 14.50
CA THR A 144 -3.67 -0.40 15.19
C THR A 144 -3.38 -1.51 14.20
N THR A 145 -4.31 -1.80 13.31
CA THR A 145 -4.15 -2.83 12.27
C THR A 145 -3.02 -2.49 11.29
N GLN A 146 -2.88 -1.21 10.93
CA GLN A 146 -1.76 -0.68 10.17
C GLN A 146 -0.41 -0.92 10.87
N SER A 147 -0.33 -0.60 12.16
CA SER A 147 0.87 -0.84 12.97
C SER A 147 1.24 -2.33 13.04
N ILE A 148 0.24 -3.21 13.16
CA ILE A 148 0.44 -4.67 13.09
C ILE A 148 0.99 -5.07 11.72
N GLY A 149 0.43 -4.53 10.63
CA GLY A 149 0.94 -4.75 9.28
C GLY A 149 2.41 -4.37 9.14
N LEU A 150 2.80 -3.17 9.62
CA LEU A 150 4.20 -2.73 9.64
C LEU A 150 5.11 -3.72 10.37
N ALA A 151 4.71 -4.18 11.56
CA ALA A 151 5.47 -5.13 12.35
C ALA A 151 5.61 -6.50 11.65
N LEU A 152 4.51 -7.05 11.13
CA LEU A 152 4.52 -8.32 10.40
C LEU A 152 5.38 -8.26 9.14
N GLY A 153 5.30 -7.16 8.38
CA GLY A 153 6.14 -6.94 7.22
C GLY A 153 7.63 -6.91 7.56
N GLY A 154 7.99 -6.33 8.71
CA GLY A 154 9.36 -6.33 9.22
C GLY A 154 9.86 -7.73 9.59
N ILE A 155 9.02 -8.52 10.27
CA ILE A 155 9.34 -9.90 10.66
C ILE A 155 9.49 -10.79 9.42
N VAL A 156 8.48 -10.79 8.54
CA VAL A 156 8.47 -11.63 7.33
C VAL A 156 9.57 -11.21 6.36
N GLY A 157 9.73 -9.91 6.11
CA GLY A 157 10.80 -9.38 5.27
C GLY A 157 12.19 -9.70 5.83
N GLY A 158 12.37 -9.60 7.15
CA GLY A 158 13.62 -10.00 7.81
C GLY A 158 13.93 -11.50 7.69
N TRP A 159 12.90 -12.36 7.74
CA TRP A 159 13.06 -13.80 7.54
C TRP A 159 13.41 -14.17 6.10
N LEU A 160 12.77 -13.54 5.10
CA LEU A 160 13.07 -13.74 3.67
C LEU A 160 14.48 -13.30 3.25
N LEU A 161 15.11 -12.45 4.08
CA LEU A 161 16.43 -11.89 3.83
C LEU A 161 17.58 -12.64 4.50
N LYS A 162 17.27 -13.68 5.27
CA LYS A 162 18.23 -14.65 5.81
C LYS A 162 18.43 -15.78 4.81
#